data_AF-A0A7K7VS09-F1
#
_entry.id   AF-A0A7K7VS09-F1
#
_cell.length_a   1.000
_cell.length_b   1.000
_cell.length_c   1.000
_cell.angle_alpha   90.00
_cell.angle_beta   90.00
_cell.angle_gamma   90.00
#
_symmetry.space_group_name_H-M   'P 1'
#
loop_
_entity.id
_entity.type
_entity.pdbx_description
1 polymer ?
#
loop_
_entity_poly.entity_id
_entity_poly.type
_entity_poly.pdbx_seq_one_letter_code
_entity_poly.pdbx_strand_id
1 'polypeptide(L)'
;IKSKKVKEESENVNTVCLARNFYPKTLSLQVSANASNEVVYEQNEPTVTSEGTYSTIKVVEVQPETEVTCTATFNGSTYTKHTLPEKKAEDPVTVTVCNMTDISAKADTKAERVNMLSMAVLGLRVLLAKSIAFNTLMSIKLFLF
;
A
#
# COMPACT_ATOMS: atom_id res chain seq x y z
N ILE A 1 -12.91 -44.28 -7.41
CA ILE A 1 -13.75 -43.17 -6.91
C ILE A 1 -13.65 -42.03 -7.93
N LYS A 2 -14.79 -41.60 -8.50
CA LYS A 2 -14.85 -40.61 -9.59
C LYS A 2 -14.26 -39.27 -9.13
N SER A 3 -13.32 -38.74 -9.91
CA SER A 3 -12.84 -37.37 -9.79
C SER A 3 -13.99 -36.40 -10.05
N LYS A 4 -14.44 -35.71 -9.00
CA LYS A 4 -15.39 -34.61 -9.13
C LYS A 4 -14.57 -33.41 -9.61
N LYS A 5 -14.49 -33.21 -10.93
CA LYS A 5 -14.06 -31.92 -11.49
C LYS A 5 -15.03 -30.88 -10.94
N VAL A 6 -14.56 -30.12 -9.94
CA VAL A 6 -15.17 -28.83 -9.60
C VAL A 6 -15.02 -28.02 -10.87
N LYS A 7 -16.15 -27.71 -11.51
CA LYS A 7 -16.18 -26.68 -12.54
C LYS A 7 -15.76 -25.41 -11.82
N GLU A 8 -14.57 -24.89 -12.12
CA GLU A 8 -14.27 -23.49 -11.87
C GLU A 8 -15.28 -22.70 -12.68
N GLU A 9 -16.40 -22.34 -12.04
CA GLU A 9 -17.26 -21.29 -12.51
C GLU A 9 -16.42 -20.02 -12.33
N SER A 10 -15.87 -19.53 -13.43
CA SER A 10 -14.97 -18.38 -13.47
C SER A 10 -15.77 -17.16 -13.04
N GLU A 11 -15.80 -16.88 -11.73
CA GLU A 11 -16.32 -15.64 -11.20
C GLU A 11 -15.56 -14.49 -11.88
N ASN A 12 -16.28 -13.50 -12.38
CA ASN A 12 -15.66 -12.36 -13.02
C ASN A 12 -14.74 -11.63 -12.02
N VAL A 13 -13.74 -10.94 -12.54
CA VAL A 13 -12.74 -10.21 -11.77
C VAL A 13 -12.95 -8.71 -11.94
N ASN A 14 -12.89 -7.97 -10.83
CA ASN A 14 -12.95 -6.52 -10.85
C ASN A 14 -11.57 -5.95 -11.21
N THR A 15 -11.53 -5.13 -12.26
CA THR A 15 -10.36 -4.39 -12.71
C THR A 15 -10.56 -2.90 -12.49
N VAL A 16 -9.51 -2.21 -12.04
CA VAL A 16 -9.55 -0.77 -11.73
C VAL A 16 -8.60 -0.01 -12.64
N CYS A 17 -9.14 0.99 -13.35
CA CYS A 17 -8.35 2.00 -14.03
C CYS A 17 -8.30 3.26 -13.16
N LEU A 18 -7.10 3.74 -12.83
CA LEU A 18 -6.87 4.89 -11.97
C LEU A 18 -5.99 5.91 -12.67
N ALA A 19 -6.53 7.11 -12.87
CA ALA A 19 -5.78 8.26 -13.35
C ALA A 19 -5.44 9.17 -12.16
N ARG A 20 -4.15 9.48 -11.98
CA ARG A 20 -3.64 10.29 -10.86
C ARG A 20 -3.01 11.58 -11.34
N ASN A 21 -3.05 12.59 -10.48
CA ASN A 21 -2.29 13.83 -10.57
C ASN A 21 -2.43 14.58 -11.91
N PHE A 22 -3.65 14.63 -12.46
CA PHE A 22 -3.90 15.39 -13.70
C PHE A 22 -4.45 16.79 -13.39
N TYR A 23 -4.11 17.76 -14.24
CA TYR A 23 -4.62 19.13 -14.17
C TYR A 23 -4.53 19.79 -15.55
N PRO A 24 -5.61 20.41 -16.09
CA PRO A 24 -6.89 20.76 -15.42
C PRO A 24 -7.85 19.57 -15.21
N LYS A 25 -9.01 19.79 -14.56
CA LYS A 25 -10.00 18.76 -14.15
C LYS A 25 -10.57 17.92 -15.31
N THR A 26 -10.35 18.31 -16.56
CA THR A 26 -10.94 17.67 -17.74
C THR A 26 -10.10 16.47 -18.21
N LEU A 27 -10.57 15.26 -17.89
CA LEU A 27 -10.01 13.98 -18.32
C LEU A 27 -11.16 13.06 -18.77
N SER A 28 -10.99 12.33 -19.87
CA SER A 28 -11.87 11.23 -20.26
C SER A 28 -11.17 9.89 -19.98
N LEU A 29 -11.76 9.05 -19.13
CA LEU A 29 -11.23 7.72 -18.81
C LEU A 29 -12.16 6.64 -19.38
N GLN A 30 -11.63 5.85 -20.30
CA GLN A 30 -12.35 4.73 -20.94
C GLN A 30 -11.66 3.42 -20.61
N VAL A 31 -12.48 2.36 -20.52
CA VAL A 31 -12.00 1.00 -20.28
C VAL A 31 -12.64 0.11 -21.33
N SER A 32 -11.80 -0.61 -22.07
CA SER A 32 -12.23 -1.60 -23.06
C SER A 32 -11.57 -2.92 -22.73
N ALA A 33 -12.34 -4.01 -22.77
CA ALA A 33 -11.82 -5.35 -22.67
C ALA A 33 -11.99 -6.07 -24.02
N ASN A 34 -11.16 -7.08 -24.30
CA ASN A 34 -11.32 -7.89 -25.51
C ASN A 34 -12.63 -8.72 -25.48
N ALA A 35 -13.17 -8.97 -24.29
CA ALA A 35 -14.51 -9.53 -24.06
C ALA A 35 -15.48 -8.46 -23.51
N SER A 36 -16.72 -8.83 -23.21
CA SER A 36 -17.69 -7.91 -22.58
C SER A 36 -17.19 -7.45 -21.21
N ASN A 37 -17.28 -6.14 -20.96
CA ASN A 37 -17.04 -5.53 -19.65
C ASN A 37 -18.30 -4.86 -19.12
N GLU A 38 -18.50 -4.92 -17.81
CA GLU A 38 -19.58 -4.22 -17.12
C GLU A 38 -18.99 -3.13 -16.21
N VAL A 39 -19.56 -1.93 -16.22
CA VAL A 39 -19.10 -0.84 -15.35
C VAL A 39 -19.74 -1.02 -13.97
N VAL A 40 -18.92 -1.40 -12.99
CA VAL A 40 -19.34 -1.58 -11.59
C VAL A 40 -19.38 -0.25 -10.86
N TYR A 41 -18.39 0.60 -11.12
CA TYR A 41 -18.28 1.90 -10.48
C TYR A 41 -17.57 2.89 -11.38
N GLU A 42 -18.14 4.09 -11.51
CA GLU A 42 -17.53 5.22 -12.17
C GLU A 42 -17.64 6.44 -11.26
N GLN A 43 -16.51 7.06 -10.99
CA GLN A 43 -16.48 8.24 -10.14
C GLN A 43 -17.04 9.45 -10.87
N ASN A 44 -18.16 10.00 -10.38
CA ASN A 44 -18.86 11.14 -10.99
C ASN A 44 -17.96 12.36 -11.18
N GLU A 45 -17.15 12.71 -10.17
CA GLU A 45 -16.22 13.82 -10.23
C GLU A 45 -14.83 13.44 -9.70
N PRO A 46 -13.75 13.88 -10.37
CA PRO A 46 -12.39 13.67 -9.87
C PRO A 46 -12.17 14.28 -8.48
N THR A 47 -11.51 13.53 -7.61
CA THR A 47 -11.10 13.98 -6.27
C THR A 47 -9.87 14.88 -6.35
N VAL A 48 -9.87 15.97 -5.60
CA VAL A 48 -8.70 16.86 -5.45
C VAL A 48 -7.67 16.21 -4.52
N THR A 49 -6.41 16.21 -4.92
CA THR A 49 -5.28 15.75 -4.11
C THR A 49 -4.72 16.89 -3.25
N SER A 50 -3.92 16.56 -2.23
CA SER A 50 -3.25 17.56 -1.38
C SER A 50 -2.32 18.52 -2.16
N GLU A 51 -1.89 18.11 -3.35
CA GLU A 51 -1.02 18.88 -4.24
C GLU A 51 -1.83 19.80 -5.20
N GLY A 52 -3.16 19.85 -5.07
CA GLY A 52 -4.04 20.68 -5.91
C GLY A 52 -4.36 20.11 -7.29
N THR A 53 -3.95 18.87 -7.56
CA THR A 53 -4.27 18.14 -8.80
C THR A 53 -5.50 17.24 -8.62
N TYR A 54 -5.96 16.59 -9.69
CA TYR A 54 -7.14 15.71 -9.66
C TYR A 54 -6.78 14.23 -9.86
N SER A 55 -7.60 13.34 -9.30
CA SER A 55 -7.53 11.89 -9.52
C SER A 55 -8.94 11.32 -9.71
N THR A 56 -9.08 10.30 -10.55
CA THR A 56 -10.37 9.63 -10.79
C THR A 56 -10.16 8.13 -11.01
N ILE A 57 -11.18 7.35 -10.69
CA ILE A 57 -11.18 5.89 -10.85
C ILE A 57 -12.40 5.40 -11.63
N LYS A 58 -12.21 4.31 -12.35
CA LYS A 58 -13.27 3.53 -12.98
C LYS A 58 -13.02 2.06 -12.76
N VAL A 59 -14.03 1.35 -12.26
CA VAL A 59 -14.01 -0.07 -11.94
C VAL A 59 -14.92 -0.80 -12.91
N VAL A 60 -14.37 -1.82 -13.55
CA VAL A 60 -15.10 -2.69 -14.46
C VAL A 60 -14.98 -4.15 -14.03
N GLU A 61 -16.05 -4.90 -14.21
CA GLU A 61 -16.07 -6.35 -14.06
C GLU A 61 -15.78 -6.97 -15.43
N VAL A 62 -14.83 -7.89 -15.45
CA VAL A 62 -14.35 -8.56 -16.66
C VAL A 62 -14.14 -10.04 -16.40
N GLN A 63 -14.20 -10.87 -17.44
CA GLN A 63 -13.83 -12.27 -17.30
C GLN A 63 -12.33 -12.39 -16.95
N PRO A 64 -11.94 -13.36 -16.11
CA PRO A 64 -10.53 -13.60 -15.83
C PRO A 64 -9.75 -13.90 -17.12
N GLU A 65 -8.44 -13.59 -17.13
CA GLU A 65 -7.57 -13.79 -18.29
C GLU A 65 -8.00 -13.01 -19.55
N THR A 66 -8.88 -12.01 -19.40
CA THR A 66 -9.25 -11.10 -20.49
C THR A 66 -8.38 -9.85 -20.46
N GLU A 67 -7.65 -9.56 -21.54
CA GLU A 67 -6.88 -8.33 -21.63
C GLU A 67 -7.79 -7.09 -21.52
N VAL A 68 -7.46 -6.22 -20.57
CA VAL A 68 -8.13 -4.95 -20.32
C VAL A 68 -7.22 -3.81 -20.74
N THR A 69 -7.79 -2.87 -21.48
CA THR A 69 -7.15 -1.65 -21.95
C THR A 69 -7.79 -0.45 -21.27
N CYS A 70 -7.02 0.26 -20.45
CA CYS A 70 -7.38 1.57 -19.89
C CYS A 70 -6.87 2.67 -20.82
N THR A 71 -7.76 3.54 -21.29
CA THR A 71 -7.44 4.66 -22.16
C THR A 71 -7.82 5.97 -21.48
N ALA A 72 -6.85 6.85 -21.27
CA ALA A 72 -7.05 8.17 -20.71
C ALA A 72 -6.78 9.24 -21.77
N THR A 73 -7.80 10.03 -22.12
CA THR A 73 -7.66 11.17 -23.03
C THR A 73 -7.58 12.45 -22.22
N PHE A 74 -6.46 13.15 -22.35
CA PHE A 74 -6.14 14.35 -21.60
C PHE A 74 -5.54 15.40 -22.55
N ASN A 75 -6.15 16.58 -22.62
CA ASN A 75 -5.67 17.70 -23.45
C ASN A 75 -5.33 17.30 -24.91
N GLY A 76 -6.19 16.49 -25.53
CA GLY A 76 -5.99 15.97 -26.89
C GLY A 76 -4.97 14.84 -27.03
N SER A 77 -4.24 14.50 -25.96
CA SER A 77 -3.31 13.36 -25.92
C SER A 77 -4.00 12.13 -25.35
N THR A 78 -3.63 10.96 -25.86
CA THR A 78 -4.19 9.67 -25.42
C THR A 78 -3.10 8.83 -24.77
N TYR A 79 -3.39 8.34 -23.57
CA TYR A 79 -2.52 7.48 -22.78
C TYR A 79 -3.18 6.12 -22.59
N THR A 80 -2.50 5.06 -22.99
CA THR A 80 -3.06 3.71 -22.98
C THR A 80 -2.22 2.79 -22.10
N LYS A 81 -2.91 1.96 -21.30
CA LYS A 81 -2.31 0.94 -20.44
C LYS A 81 -3.06 -0.37 -20.63
N HIS A 82 -2.31 -1.44 -20.86
CA HIS A 82 -2.83 -2.80 -20.97
C HIS A 82 -2.51 -3.58 -19.69
N THR A 83 -3.47 -4.37 -19.23
CA THR A 83 -3.34 -5.25 -18.06
C THR A 83 -4.13 -6.52 -18.31
N LEU A 84 -3.58 -7.65 -17.86
CA LEU A 84 -4.28 -8.92 -17.79
C LEU A 84 -4.73 -9.14 -16.33
N PRO A 85 -6.04 -9.20 -16.03
CA PRO A 85 -6.54 -9.55 -14.71
C PRO A 85 -6.23 -11.02 -14.46
N GLU A 86 -5.43 -11.28 -13.44
CA GLU A 86 -5.20 -12.63 -12.95
C GLU A 86 -6.50 -13.18 -12.33
N LYS A 87 -6.70 -14.49 -12.43
CA LYS A 87 -7.73 -15.17 -11.62
C LYS A 87 -7.50 -14.81 -10.16
N LYS A 88 -8.59 -14.66 -9.37
CA LYS A 88 -8.49 -14.55 -7.91
C LYS A 88 -7.56 -15.65 -7.42
N ALA A 89 -6.35 -15.29 -6.97
CA ALA A 89 -5.46 -16.23 -6.34
C ALA A 89 -6.17 -16.75 -5.07
N GLU A 90 -6.15 -18.06 -4.87
CA GLU A 90 -6.38 -18.62 -3.53
C GLU A 90 -5.47 -17.89 -2.55
N ASP A 91 -6.04 -17.50 -1.41
CA ASP A 91 -5.48 -16.76 -0.27
C ASP A 91 -4.09 -16.12 -0.42
N PRO A 92 -3.93 -14.82 -0.13
CA PRO A 92 -2.65 -14.14 -0.32
C PRO A 92 -1.55 -14.84 0.49
N VAL A 93 -0.64 -15.52 -0.22
CA VAL A 93 0.71 -15.78 0.31
C VAL A 93 1.25 -14.41 0.69
N THR A 94 1.55 -14.22 1.97
CA THR A 94 2.11 -13.01 2.54
C THR A 94 3.48 -12.72 1.93
N VAL A 95 3.53 -12.16 0.74
CA VAL A 95 4.75 -11.62 0.15
C VAL A 95 4.79 -10.15 0.51
N THR A 96 5.44 -9.86 1.63
CA THR A 96 5.72 -8.52 2.11
C THR A 96 6.70 -7.84 1.14
N VAL A 97 6.19 -7.20 0.08
CA VAL A 97 7.00 -6.31 -0.77
C VAL A 97 6.45 -4.89 -0.65
N CYS A 98 6.64 -4.30 0.53
CA CYS A 98 6.78 -2.86 0.64
C CYS A 98 8.28 -2.57 0.58
N ASN A 99 8.76 -2.06 -0.55
CA ASN A 99 10.15 -1.63 -0.68
C ASN A 99 10.33 -0.40 0.23
N MET A 100 11.00 -0.55 1.38
CA MET A 100 11.18 0.49 2.40
C MET A 100 12.08 1.66 1.95
N THR A 101 12.51 1.71 0.70
CA THR A 101 13.52 2.66 0.25
C THR A 101 12.95 4.07 -0.03
N ASP A 102 11.64 4.21 -0.26
CA ASP A 102 11.02 5.49 -0.64
C ASP A 102 10.27 6.23 0.49
N ILE A 103 10.15 5.63 1.69
CA ILE A 103 9.46 6.28 2.82
C ILE A 103 10.34 7.36 3.49
N SER A 104 11.66 7.34 3.23
CA SER A 104 12.62 8.22 3.92
C SER A 104 12.60 9.68 3.43
N ALA A 105 12.12 9.96 2.20
CA ALA A 105 12.34 11.28 1.58
C ALA A 105 11.15 12.26 1.67
N LYS A 106 9.97 11.84 2.15
CA LYS A 106 8.78 12.72 2.15
C LYS A 106 7.91 12.59 3.42
N ALA A 107 8.56 12.58 4.59
CA ALA A 107 7.88 12.78 5.86
C ALA A 107 8.72 13.65 6.82
N ASP A 108 9.45 14.63 6.30
CA ASP A 108 10.06 15.66 7.14
C ASP A 108 9.03 16.77 7.39
N THR A 109 8.00 16.43 8.16
CA THR A 109 7.20 17.44 8.86
C THR A 109 7.58 17.37 10.32
N LYS A 110 8.62 18.15 10.67
CA LYS A 110 8.80 18.83 11.94
C LYS A 110 7.95 18.23 13.08
N ALA A 111 8.45 17.15 13.68
CA ALA A 111 7.93 16.66 14.95
C ALA A 111 9.11 16.40 15.89
N GLU A 112 9.29 17.36 16.80
CA GLU A 112 10.04 17.32 18.05
C GLU A 112 9.49 16.23 18.99
N ARG A 113 9.37 14.99 18.49
CA ARG A 113 8.87 13.80 19.19
C ARG A 113 9.71 12.59 18.82
N VAL A 114 11.03 12.76 18.74
CA VAL A 114 11.95 11.62 18.72
C VAL A 114 12.08 11.07 20.14
N ASN A 115 11.20 10.10 20.40
CA ASN A 115 11.45 8.94 21.24
C ASN A 115 11.70 9.17 22.75
N MET A 116 10.67 9.63 23.47
CA MET A 116 10.62 9.65 24.94
C MET A 116 10.93 8.27 25.57
N LEU A 117 10.61 7.18 24.87
CA LEU A 117 10.96 5.82 25.25
C LEU A 117 12.47 5.55 25.19
N SER A 118 13.20 6.15 24.23
CA SER A 118 14.66 5.98 24.11
C SER A 118 15.41 6.63 25.28
N MET A 119 15.01 7.84 25.68
CA MET A 119 15.62 8.52 26.83
C MET A 119 15.31 7.80 28.15
N ALA A 120 14.10 7.26 28.32
CA ALA A 120 13.74 6.44 29.47
C ALA A 120 14.57 5.15 29.55
N VAL A 121 14.78 4.46 28.41
CA VAL A 121 15.62 3.26 28.34
C VAL A 121 17.09 3.56 28.66
N LEU A 122 17.63 4.67 28.16
CA LEU A 122 18.98 5.14 28.49
C LEU A 122 19.13 5.42 29.99
N GLY A 123 18.17 6.12 30.59
CA GLY A 123 18.14 6.39 32.04
C GLY A 123 18.09 5.12 32.88
N LEU A 124 17.22 4.16 32.50
CA LEU A 124 17.09 2.88 33.20
C LEU A 124 18.40 2.08 33.18
N ARG A 125 19.10 2.03 32.03
CA ARG A 125 20.40 1.34 31.91
C ARG A 125 21.46 1.92 32.85
N VAL A 126 21.53 3.25 32.96
CA VAL A 126 22.47 3.93 33.87
C VAL A 126 22.13 3.63 35.33
N LEU A 127 20.84 3.66 35.71
CA LEU A 127 20.40 3.36 37.08
C LEU A 127 20.71 1.91 37.48
N LEU A 128 20.45 0.95 36.58
CA LEU A 128 20.77 -0.46 36.80
C LEU A 128 22.28 -0.65 36.96
N ALA A 129 23.11 -0.06 36.10
CA ALA A 129 24.56 -0.14 36.21
C ALA A 129 25.09 0.43 37.54
N LYS A 130 24.56 1.59 37.97
CA LYS A 130 24.92 2.22 39.25
C LYS A 130 24.51 1.35 40.44
N SER A 131 23.32 0.76 40.41
CA SER A 131 22.81 -0.10 41.49
C SER A 131 23.62 -1.39 41.61
N ILE A 132 23.99 -2.02 40.48
CA ILE A 132 24.83 -3.21 40.48
C ILE A 132 26.20 -2.88 41.07
N ALA A 133 26.85 -1.81 40.60
CA ALA A 133 28.17 -1.40 41.09
C ALA A 133 28.18 -1.06 42.59
N PHE A 134 27.15 -0.39 43.10
CA PHE A 134 27.08 -0.05 44.53
C PHE A 134 26.83 -1.29 45.39
N ASN A 135 25.95 -2.18 44.95
CA ASN A 135 25.62 -3.40 45.68
C ASN A 135 26.80 -4.39 45.70
N THR A 136 27.57 -4.48 44.61
CA THR A 136 28.80 -5.28 44.57
C THR A 136 29.88 -4.68 45.45
N LEU A 137 30.08 -3.36 45.43
CA LEU A 137 31.08 -2.69 46.28
C LEU A 137 30.75 -2.84 47.77
N MET A 138 29.48 -2.72 48.16
CA MET A 138 29.04 -2.96 49.53
C MET A 138 29.22 -4.42 49.96
N SER A 139 28.93 -5.36 49.06
CA SER A 139 29.17 -6.79 49.31
C SER A 139 30.66 -7.06 49.53
N ILE A 140 31.54 -6.55 48.66
CA ILE A 140 33.00 -6.68 48.80
C ILE A 140 33.48 -6.07 50.13
N LYS A 141 32.95 -4.91 50.51
CA LYS A 141 33.30 -4.26 51.79
C LYS A 141 32.90 -5.12 53.00
N LEU A 142 31.76 -5.80 52.97
CA LEU A 142 31.32 -6.74 54.01
C LEU A 142 32.15 -8.03 54.09
N PHE A 143 32.82 -8.41 53.00
CA PHE A 143 33.63 -9.63 52.95
C PHE A 143 35.13 -9.37 53.23
N LEU A 144 35.63 -8.16 53.00
CA LEU A 144 37.04 -7.79 53.19
C LEU A 144 37.32 -7.03 54.50
N PHE A 145 36.29 -6.65 55.27
CA PHE A 145 36.35 -6.02 56.60
C PHE A 145 35.33 -6.67 57.52
#